data_AF-A0A239BQV8-F1
#
_entry.id   AF-A0A239BQV8-F1
#
_cell.length_a   1.000
_cell.length_b   1.000
_cell.length_c   1.000
_cell.angle_alpha   90.00
_cell.angle_beta   90.00
_cell.angle_gamma   90.00
#
_symmetry.space_group_name_H-M   'P 1'
#
loop_
_entity.id
_entity.type
_entity.pdbx_description
1 polymer ?
#
loop_
_entity_poly.entity_id
_entity_poly.type
_entity_poly.pdbx_seq_one_letter_code
_entity_poly.pdbx_strand_id
1 'polypeptide(L)'
;MTFAALRSFSVFFAVFILLLSCSKKEDLDPDLETDNQSENDRIILESFTHGEFFSQMKSFEDVDCEAYCIIDSPESWVMKESNHRFNAQFSIDLKIYNTPTDIIYAFHIKAGNNSRPVIGTINGQAVNAPTYELKIPKETDWSTCELIENQFTVTRGAGNPLVINASYHLFEKCK
;
A
#
# COMPACT_ATOMS: atom_id res chain seq x y z
N MET A 1 -20.95 -67.09 17.36
CA MET A 1 -20.19 -67.95 16.43
C MET A 1 -21.17 -68.86 15.70
N THR A 2 -21.52 -68.55 14.45
CA THR A 2 -21.70 -69.47 13.31
C THR A 2 -22.11 -68.69 12.06
N PHE A 3 -21.35 -68.89 11.00
CA PHE A 3 -21.58 -68.44 9.62
C PHE A 3 -22.47 -69.45 8.88
N ALA A 4 -23.23 -68.97 7.87
CA ALA A 4 -23.46 -69.65 6.58
C ALA A 4 -24.31 -68.71 5.68
N ALA A 5 -23.72 -68.07 4.67
CA ALA A 5 -23.40 -68.58 3.32
C ALA A 5 -24.52 -68.22 2.32
N LEU A 6 -24.30 -67.18 1.51
CA LEU A 6 -23.80 -67.23 0.11
C LEU A 6 -24.75 -67.95 -0.86
N ARG A 7 -25.34 -67.17 -1.79
CA ARG A 7 -25.45 -67.56 -3.20
C ARG A 7 -25.11 -66.37 -4.11
N SER A 8 -24.01 -66.58 -4.82
CA SER A 8 -23.39 -65.77 -5.87
C SER A 8 -24.15 -65.88 -7.20
N PHE A 9 -23.97 -64.91 -8.10
CA PHE A 9 -23.79 -65.04 -9.57
C PHE A 9 -23.53 -63.62 -10.13
N SER A 10 -22.28 -63.15 -10.24
CA SER A 10 -21.38 -63.17 -11.43
C SER A 10 -22.04 -62.80 -12.77
N VAL A 11 -21.78 -61.59 -13.32
CA VAL A 11 -20.69 -61.16 -14.24
C VAL A 11 -21.27 -60.96 -15.66
N PHE A 12 -20.98 -59.81 -16.28
CA PHE A 12 -20.68 -59.53 -17.72
C PHE A 12 -21.16 -58.10 -18.08
N PHE A 13 -20.27 -57.10 -18.09
CA PHE A 13 -19.52 -56.60 -19.26
C PHE A 13 -20.38 -56.08 -20.42
N ALA A 14 -20.51 -54.77 -20.54
CA ALA A 14 -20.75 -54.08 -21.82
C ALA A 14 -20.10 -52.69 -21.78
N VAL A 15 -18.91 -52.64 -22.36
CA VAL A 15 -18.11 -51.45 -22.65
C VAL A 15 -18.53 -50.94 -24.03
N PHE A 16 -18.60 -49.60 -24.16
CA PHE A 16 -18.62 -48.80 -25.41
C PHE A 16 -19.86 -48.89 -26.31
N ILE A 17 -20.48 -47.74 -26.56
CA ILE A 17 -20.27 -46.99 -27.82
C ILE A 17 -20.70 -45.53 -27.61
N LEU A 18 -19.72 -44.65 -27.79
CA LEU A 18 -19.86 -43.23 -28.10
C LEU A 18 -20.60 -43.05 -29.43
N LEU A 19 -21.69 -42.28 -29.47
CA LEU A 19 -22.06 -41.49 -30.64
C LEU A 19 -22.79 -40.19 -30.21
N LEU A 20 -21.98 -39.14 -30.07
CA LEU A 20 -22.17 -37.80 -30.63
C LEU A 20 -23.61 -37.28 -30.75
N SER A 21 -23.99 -36.43 -29.79
CA SER A 21 -24.68 -35.18 -30.13
C SER A 21 -24.12 -34.06 -29.25
N CYS A 22 -23.20 -33.33 -29.88
CA CYS A 22 -22.69 -32.04 -29.46
C CYS A 22 -23.87 -31.08 -29.24
N SER A 23 -24.00 -30.51 -28.05
CA SER A 23 -24.50 -29.14 -27.95
C SER A 23 -24.00 -28.48 -26.68
N LYS A 24 -23.22 -27.42 -26.91
CA LYS A 24 -22.79 -26.36 -25.97
C LYS A 24 -21.86 -26.77 -24.83
N LYS A 25 -20.58 -26.66 -25.18
CA LYS A 25 -19.49 -26.14 -24.35
C LYS A 25 -19.93 -24.80 -23.74
N GLU A 26 -19.99 -24.73 -22.42
CA GLU A 26 -19.90 -23.48 -21.67
C GLU A 26 -18.94 -23.79 -20.52
N ASP A 27 -17.77 -23.16 -20.60
CA ASP A 27 -16.60 -23.42 -19.77
C ASP A 27 -16.94 -23.16 -18.30
N LEU A 28 -16.83 -24.20 -17.47
CA LEU A 28 -16.73 -24.05 -16.02
C LEU A 28 -15.24 -23.79 -15.72
N ASP A 29 -14.89 -22.51 -15.68
CA ASP A 29 -13.58 -22.05 -15.22
C ASP A 29 -13.43 -22.36 -13.72
N PRO A 30 -12.31 -22.98 -13.28
CA PRO A 30 -11.97 -23.06 -11.87
C PRO A 30 -11.42 -21.69 -11.41
N ASP A 31 -12.30 -20.71 -11.17
CA ASP A 31 -11.96 -19.49 -10.43
C ASP A 31 -11.77 -19.82 -8.95
N LEU A 32 -10.63 -20.45 -8.66
CA LEU A 32 -9.93 -20.27 -7.39
C LEU A 32 -9.24 -18.90 -7.44
N GLU A 33 -10.03 -17.83 -7.28
CA GLU A 33 -9.50 -16.54 -6.86
C GLU A 33 -9.03 -16.66 -5.40
N THR A 34 -7.84 -17.22 -5.23
CA THR A 34 -7.05 -17.11 -4.01
C THR A 34 -5.66 -16.65 -4.44
N ASP A 35 -5.21 -15.55 -3.86
CA ASP A 35 -3.90 -14.88 -4.07
C ASP A 35 -3.69 -14.06 -5.35
N ASN A 36 -4.58 -13.10 -5.60
CA ASN A 36 -4.19 -11.86 -6.28
C ASN A 36 -4.12 -10.71 -5.25
N GLN A 37 -3.32 -10.90 -4.21
CA GLN A 37 -2.77 -9.76 -3.47
C GLN A 37 -1.86 -9.06 -4.47
N SER A 38 -2.26 -7.88 -4.95
CA SER A 38 -1.56 -7.21 -6.05
C SER A 38 -0.09 -7.03 -5.66
N GLU A 39 0.85 -7.19 -6.60
CA GLU A 39 2.27 -6.92 -6.31
C GLU A 39 2.48 -5.50 -5.74
N ASN A 40 1.56 -4.56 -6.02
CA ASN A 40 1.49 -3.25 -5.39
C ASN A 40 1.28 -3.30 -3.87
N ASP A 41 0.43 -4.20 -3.35
CA ASP A 41 0.23 -4.36 -1.90
C ASP A 41 1.49 -4.90 -1.22
N ARG A 42 2.26 -5.74 -1.93
CA ARG A 42 3.54 -6.26 -1.45
C ARG A 42 4.65 -5.20 -1.49
N ILE A 43 4.71 -4.40 -2.55
CA ILE A 43 5.66 -3.29 -2.70
C ILE A 43 5.39 -2.19 -1.66
N ILE A 44 4.13 -1.90 -1.32
CA ILE A 44 3.74 -0.93 -0.29
C ILE A 44 4.03 -1.46 1.13
N LEU A 45 3.92 -2.78 1.36
CA LEU A 45 4.32 -3.40 2.62
C LEU A 45 5.86 -3.38 2.79
N GLU A 46 6.61 -3.72 1.73
CA GLU A 46 8.07 -3.80 1.74
C GLU A 46 8.76 -2.42 1.86
N SER A 47 8.17 -1.35 1.30
CA SER A 47 8.75 0.00 1.34
C SER A 47 8.55 0.75 2.67
N PHE A 48 7.51 0.41 3.45
CA PHE A 48 7.15 1.15 4.68
C PHE A 48 7.42 0.43 5.99
N THR A 49 7.36 -0.92 6.01
CA THR A 49 7.49 -1.68 7.26
C THR A 49 8.95 -1.83 7.72
N HIS A 50 9.91 -1.61 6.82
CA HIS A 50 11.31 -1.50 7.17
C HIS A 50 11.59 -0.05 7.59
N GLY A 51 11.45 0.25 8.88
CA GLY A 51 11.91 1.54 9.45
C GLY A 51 13.35 1.92 9.05
N GLU A 52 14.11 0.95 8.55
CA GLU A 52 15.42 1.07 7.91
C GLU A 52 15.46 2.02 6.70
N PHE A 53 14.38 2.15 5.91
CA PHE A 53 14.37 3.06 4.76
C PHE A 53 14.44 4.52 5.21
N PHE A 54 13.54 4.92 6.10
CA PHE A 54 13.50 6.28 6.64
C PHE A 54 14.66 6.58 7.58
N SER A 55 15.25 5.57 8.25
CA SER A 55 16.40 5.79 9.12
C SER A 55 17.69 6.18 8.38
N GLN A 56 17.74 5.98 7.06
CA GLN A 56 18.86 6.42 6.24
C GLN A 56 18.78 7.91 5.89
N MET A 57 17.57 8.50 5.94
CA MET A 57 17.34 9.90 5.57
C MET A 57 17.78 10.85 6.67
N LYS A 58 18.13 12.08 6.29
CA LYS A 58 18.42 13.16 7.22
C LYS A 58 17.14 13.74 7.78
N SER A 59 17.14 14.14 9.05
CA SER A 59 16.02 14.91 9.62
C SER A 59 16.03 16.34 9.08
N PHE A 60 14.85 16.86 8.76
CA PHE A 60 14.66 18.26 8.35
C PHE A 60 15.17 19.26 9.39
N GLU A 61 15.13 18.91 10.68
CA GLU A 61 15.59 19.78 11.77
C GLU A 61 17.12 19.92 11.85
N ASP A 62 17.86 18.99 11.23
CA ASP A 62 19.32 18.90 11.32
C ASP A 62 20.04 19.47 10.09
N VAL A 63 19.29 19.98 9.11
CA VAL A 63 19.82 20.40 7.81
C VAL A 63 19.43 21.84 7.51
N ASP A 64 20.44 22.67 7.24
CA ASP A 64 20.23 24.01 6.69
C ASP A 64 19.82 23.89 5.22
N CYS A 65 18.60 24.35 4.91
CA CYS A 65 18.03 24.25 3.59
C CYS A 65 18.83 25.00 2.52
N GLU A 66 19.35 26.19 2.83
CA GLU A 66 20.05 27.01 1.82
C GLU A 66 21.46 26.48 1.52
N ALA A 67 22.04 25.74 2.47
CA ALA A 67 23.40 25.22 2.38
C ALA A 67 23.47 23.74 1.95
N TYR A 68 22.33 23.08 1.74
CA TYR A 68 22.27 21.65 1.47
C TYR A 68 21.54 21.32 0.16
N CYS A 69 22.04 20.31 -0.54
CA CYS A 69 21.42 19.75 -1.74
C CYS A 69 21.39 18.22 -1.66
N ILE A 70 20.42 17.61 -2.34
CA ILE A 70 20.21 16.17 -2.40
C ILE A 70 20.86 15.57 -3.65
N ILE A 71 21.11 14.26 -3.63
CA ILE A 71 21.55 13.47 -4.78
C ILE A 71 20.56 12.33 -5.06
N ASP A 72 20.84 11.49 -6.07
CA ASP A 72 20.02 10.32 -6.40
C ASP A 72 20.22 9.15 -5.41
N SER A 73 20.33 9.44 -4.10
CA SER A 73 20.52 8.45 -3.03
C SER A 73 19.67 8.81 -1.80
N PRO A 74 18.89 7.86 -1.22
CA PRO A 74 18.05 8.10 -0.03
C PRO A 74 18.78 8.67 1.17
N GLU A 75 20.07 8.36 1.34
CA GLU A 75 20.89 8.86 2.46
C GLU A 75 21.10 10.39 2.44
N SER A 76 20.88 11.00 1.27
CA SER A 76 20.95 12.44 1.10
C SER A 76 19.59 13.12 1.24
N TRP A 77 18.49 12.39 1.15
CA TRP A 77 17.16 12.99 1.20
C TRP A 77 16.85 13.49 2.61
N VAL A 78 16.09 14.57 2.67
CA VAL A 78 15.75 15.23 3.93
C VAL A 78 14.27 15.00 4.23
N MET A 79 13.98 14.47 5.41
CA MET A 79 12.63 14.07 5.80
C MET A 79 12.08 14.94 6.93
N LYS A 80 10.84 15.40 6.78
CA LYS A 80 10.05 16.01 7.84
C LYS A 80 8.95 15.05 8.29
N GLU A 81 8.86 14.78 9.58
CA GLU A 81 7.85 13.88 10.15
C GLU A 81 6.82 14.65 11.00
N SER A 82 5.57 14.19 10.99
CA SER A 82 4.51 14.73 11.83
C SER A 82 3.50 13.64 12.22
N ASN A 83 2.89 13.76 13.40
CA ASN A 83 1.86 12.83 13.89
C ASN A 83 0.51 13.54 14.00
N HIS A 84 -0.53 12.96 13.39
CA HIS A 84 -1.89 13.49 13.38
C HIS A 84 -2.85 12.45 13.95
N ARG A 85 -3.81 12.85 14.81
CA ARG A 85 -4.64 11.89 15.54
C ARG A 85 -6.11 11.98 15.14
N PHE A 86 -6.72 10.84 14.82
CA PHE A 86 -8.18 10.72 14.79
C PHE A 86 -8.74 10.67 16.21
N ASN A 87 -8.08 9.91 17.08
CA ASN A 87 -8.42 9.75 18.49
C ASN A 87 -7.24 9.10 19.25
N ALA A 88 -7.45 8.71 20.51
CA ALA A 88 -6.43 8.08 21.35
C ALA A 88 -5.91 6.73 20.82
N GLN A 89 -6.68 6.04 19.98
CA GLN A 89 -6.31 4.72 19.44
C GLN A 89 -5.72 4.80 18.03
N PHE A 90 -6.00 5.86 17.27
CA PHE A 90 -5.63 5.93 15.86
C PHE A 90 -4.97 7.24 15.50
N SER A 91 -3.78 7.13 14.92
CA SER A 91 -2.99 8.25 14.43
C SER A 91 -2.40 7.97 13.05
N ILE A 92 -2.01 9.02 12.35
CA ILE A 92 -1.28 8.99 11.09
C ILE A 92 0.09 9.59 11.37
N ASP A 93 1.13 8.82 11.08
CA ASP A 93 2.45 9.38 10.87
C ASP A 93 2.56 9.80 9.41
N LEU A 94 2.77 11.09 9.19
CA LEU A 94 3.04 11.65 7.88
C LEU A 94 4.52 11.99 7.79
N LYS A 95 5.21 11.37 6.84
CA LYS A 95 6.59 11.67 6.46
C LYS A 95 6.58 12.38 5.10
N ILE A 96 7.31 13.47 4.99
CA ILE A 96 7.43 14.26 3.77
C ILE A 96 8.91 14.37 3.43
N TYR A 97 9.27 14.05 2.19
CA TYR A 97 10.63 14.15 1.68
C TYR A 97 10.57 14.39 0.16
N ASN A 98 11.58 15.04 -0.41
CA ASN A 98 11.69 15.15 -1.86
C ASN A 98 12.83 14.29 -2.41
N THR A 99 12.56 13.58 -3.50
CA THR A 99 13.57 13.01 -4.39
C THR A 99 14.03 14.11 -5.36
N PRO A 100 15.00 13.82 -6.24
CA PRO A 100 15.36 14.73 -7.32
C PRO A 100 14.21 15.06 -8.28
N THR A 101 13.16 14.22 -8.35
CA THR A 101 12.07 14.31 -9.33
C THR A 101 10.69 14.52 -8.72
N ASP A 102 10.48 14.26 -7.42
CA ASP A 102 9.15 14.23 -6.81
C ASP A 102 9.19 14.71 -5.36
N ILE A 103 8.08 15.26 -4.86
CA ILE A 103 7.79 15.29 -3.43
C ILE A 103 6.96 14.05 -3.09
N ILE A 104 7.34 13.37 -2.02
CA ILE A 104 6.66 12.18 -1.53
C ILE A 104 5.97 12.51 -0.20
N TYR A 105 4.67 12.23 -0.12
CA TYR A 105 3.89 12.25 1.10
C TYR A 105 3.55 10.82 1.49
N ALA A 106 4.21 10.35 2.54
CA ALA A 106 4.19 8.98 3.03
C ALA A 106 3.29 8.92 4.28
N PHE A 107 2.09 8.36 4.14
CA PHE A 107 1.09 8.23 5.19
C PHE A 107 1.15 6.83 5.79
N HIS A 108 1.26 6.71 7.11
CA HIS A 108 1.17 5.44 7.82
C HIS A 108 0.19 5.56 8.99
N ILE A 109 -0.89 4.78 8.96
CA ILE A 109 -1.83 4.74 10.07
C ILE A 109 -1.34 3.79 11.18
N LYS A 110 -1.22 4.32 12.40
CA LYS A 110 -0.91 3.57 13.60
C LYS A 110 -2.16 3.31 14.43
N ALA A 111 -2.22 2.10 15.01
CA ALA A 111 -3.24 1.72 15.99
C ALA A 111 -2.58 1.41 17.34
N GLY A 112 -3.17 1.91 18.43
CA GLY A 112 -2.73 1.62 19.81
C GLY A 112 -3.20 0.25 20.34
N ASN A 113 -3.86 -0.57 19.53
CA ASN A 113 -4.37 -1.90 19.89
C ASN A 113 -4.13 -2.89 18.72
N ASN A 114 -4.49 -4.16 18.90
CA ASN A 114 -4.42 -5.20 17.85
C ASN A 114 -5.47 -5.02 16.73
N SER A 115 -6.00 -3.80 16.52
CA SER A 115 -6.84 -3.54 15.36
C SER A 115 -5.98 -3.49 14.09
N ARG A 116 -6.60 -3.71 12.93
CA ARG A 116 -5.98 -3.46 11.63
C ARG A 116 -6.31 -2.02 11.24
N PRO A 117 -5.40 -1.03 11.44
CA PRO A 117 -5.67 0.33 11.02
C PRO A 117 -5.58 0.41 9.49
N VAL A 118 -6.62 0.95 8.86
CA VAL A 118 -6.65 1.15 7.41
C VAL A 118 -7.04 2.60 7.13
N ILE A 119 -6.43 3.18 6.10
CA ILE A 119 -6.82 4.45 5.49
C ILE A 119 -7.90 4.13 4.45
N GLY A 120 -9.09 4.71 4.58
CA GLY A 120 -10.18 4.54 3.63
C GLY A 120 -9.94 5.39 2.39
N THR A 121 -9.87 6.71 2.57
CA THR A 121 -9.59 7.65 1.48
C THR A 121 -8.61 8.74 1.87
N ILE A 122 -7.90 9.27 0.86
CA ILE A 122 -7.13 10.51 0.95
C ILE A 122 -7.61 11.41 -0.19
N ASN A 123 -8.07 12.62 0.14
CA ASN A 123 -8.65 13.58 -0.82
C ASN A 123 -9.76 12.96 -1.69
N GLY A 124 -10.55 12.04 -1.11
CA GLY A 124 -11.63 11.33 -1.79
C GLY A 124 -11.20 10.12 -2.63
N GLN A 125 -9.90 9.92 -2.86
CA GLN A 125 -9.38 8.73 -3.55
C GLN A 125 -9.31 7.54 -2.60
N ALA A 126 -9.83 6.38 -3.03
CA ALA A 126 -9.76 5.14 -2.25
C ALA A 126 -8.33 4.64 -2.12
N VAL A 127 -7.96 4.24 -0.89
CA VAL A 127 -6.63 3.71 -0.54
C VAL A 127 -6.75 2.28 -0.04
N ASN A 128 -7.58 2.06 1.00
CA ASN A 128 -7.83 0.75 1.63
C ASN A 128 -6.57 0.00 2.10
N ALA A 129 -5.54 0.73 2.54
CA ALA A 129 -4.27 0.20 3.01
C ALA A 129 -3.81 0.86 4.33
N PRO A 130 -2.95 0.21 5.14
CA PRO A 130 -2.36 0.82 6.34
C PRO A 130 -1.33 1.90 6.02
N THR A 131 -0.77 1.88 4.81
CA THR A 131 0.25 2.80 4.32
C THR A 131 -0.10 3.27 2.92
N TYR A 132 0.28 4.50 2.57
CA TYR A 132 0.05 5.08 1.25
C TYR A 132 1.10 6.13 0.92
N GLU A 133 1.54 6.16 -0.34
CA GLU A 133 2.37 7.23 -0.89
C GLU A 133 1.59 8.05 -1.90
N LEU A 134 1.62 9.36 -1.73
CA LEU A 134 1.30 10.29 -2.79
C LEU A 134 2.60 10.90 -3.32
N LYS A 135 2.80 10.79 -4.64
CA LYS A 135 3.94 11.38 -5.34
C LYS A 135 3.46 12.57 -6.15
N ILE A 136 4.08 13.72 -5.93
CA ILE A 136 3.82 14.94 -6.69
C ILE A 136 5.09 15.25 -7.50
N PRO A 137 5.04 15.17 -8.84
CA PRO A 137 6.20 15.46 -9.68
C PRO A 137 6.73 16.87 -9.47
N LYS A 138 8.04 17.02 -9.63
CA LYS A 138 8.74 18.29 -9.61
C LYS A 138 8.34 19.16 -10.79
N GLU A 139 7.89 20.37 -10.49
CA GLU A 139 7.70 21.40 -11.52
C GLU A 139 9.08 21.94 -11.96
N THR A 140 9.17 22.34 -13.22
CA THR A 140 10.44 22.76 -13.86
C THR A 140 11.07 24.01 -13.26
N ASP A 141 10.37 24.71 -12.37
CA ASP A 141 10.70 26.03 -11.81
C ASP A 141 10.91 26.04 -10.28
N TRP A 142 10.96 24.88 -9.62
CA TRP A 142 11.23 24.81 -8.18
C TRP A 142 12.56 25.45 -7.80
N SER A 143 12.49 26.35 -6.83
CA SER A 143 13.63 27.03 -6.23
C SER A 143 14.11 26.33 -4.95
N THR A 144 15.40 26.45 -4.64
CA THR A 144 15.97 25.97 -3.38
C THR A 144 15.23 26.65 -2.23
N CYS A 145 14.80 25.87 -1.24
CA CYS A 145 14.02 26.32 -0.09
C CYS A 145 12.68 26.94 -0.41
N GLU A 146 12.11 26.62 -1.57
CA GLU A 146 10.72 26.92 -1.83
C GLU A 146 9.82 26.15 -0.88
N LEU A 147 8.87 26.85 -0.24
CA LEU A 147 7.90 26.26 0.67
C LEU A 147 6.71 25.73 -0.13
N ILE A 148 6.48 24.43 -0.07
CA ILE A 148 5.31 23.78 -0.65
C ILE A 148 4.32 23.46 0.48
N GLU A 149 3.09 23.91 0.30
CA GLU A 149 1.99 23.69 1.23
C GLU A 149 0.89 22.86 0.57
N ASN A 150 0.42 21.82 1.27
CA ASN A 150 -0.63 20.95 0.79
C ASN A 150 -1.60 20.62 1.91
N GLN A 151 -2.89 20.47 1.56
CA GLN A 151 -3.92 20.02 2.48
C GLN A 151 -4.41 18.63 2.08
N PHE A 152 -4.48 17.74 3.07
CA PHE A 152 -5.02 16.39 2.90
C PHE A 152 -6.24 16.18 3.78
N THR A 153 -7.30 15.66 3.19
CA THR A 153 -8.47 15.17 3.93
C THR A 153 -8.42 13.65 3.96
N VAL A 154 -8.17 13.09 5.13
CA VAL A 154 -8.01 11.64 5.31
C VAL A 154 -9.22 11.06 6.04
N THR A 155 -9.78 9.98 5.51
CA THR A 155 -10.89 9.23 6.13
C THR A 155 -10.51 7.78 6.37
N ARG A 156 -11.13 7.14 7.37
CA ARG A 156 -10.97 5.71 7.65
C ARG A 156 -12.21 4.87 7.35
N GLY A 157 -13.34 5.52 7.10
CA GLY A 157 -14.67 4.92 7.10
C GLY A 157 -15.68 5.90 7.66
N ALA A 158 -16.71 5.40 8.35
CA ALA A 158 -17.69 6.25 9.01
C ALA A 158 -17.05 7.07 10.14
N GLY A 159 -17.23 8.39 10.11
CA GLY A 159 -16.70 9.31 11.13
C GLY A 159 -16.26 10.64 10.56
N ASN A 160 -15.74 11.51 11.43
CA ASN A 160 -15.19 12.79 11.00
C ASN A 160 -13.84 12.60 10.28
N PRO A 161 -13.63 13.26 9.14
CA PRO A 161 -12.34 13.26 8.47
C PRO A 161 -11.28 13.96 9.31
N LEU A 162 -10.02 13.59 9.10
CA LEU A 162 -8.87 14.32 9.62
C LEU A 162 -8.32 15.22 8.51
N VAL A 163 -8.25 16.52 8.77
CA VAL A 163 -7.64 17.49 7.87
C VAL A 163 -6.21 17.73 8.31
N ILE A 164 -5.26 17.47 7.42
CA ILE A 164 -3.83 17.63 7.64
C ILE A 164 -3.33 18.76 6.74
N ASN A 165 -2.81 19.83 7.35
CA ASN A 165 -2.07 20.86 6.63
C ASN A 165 -0.58 20.51 6.72
N ALA A 166 0.02 20.22 5.58
CA ALA A 166 1.40 19.83 5.44
C ALA A 166 2.20 20.95 4.77
N SER A 167 3.41 21.19 5.27
CA SER A 167 4.34 22.16 4.67
C SER A 167 5.77 21.61 4.66
N TYR A 168 6.50 21.85 3.58
CA TYR A 168 7.84 21.29 3.37
C TYR A 168 8.68 22.22 2.50
N HIS A 169 9.94 22.46 2.87
CA HIS A 169 10.87 23.24 2.05
C HIS A 169 11.63 22.30 1.11
N LEU A 170 11.74 22.69 -0.16
CA LEU A 170 12.38 21.88 -1.19
C LEU A 170 13.89 21.97 -1.14
N PHE A 171 14.55 20.81 -1.19
CA PHE A 171 15.99 20.72 -1.38
C PHE A 171 16.30 20.48 -2.85
N GLU A 172 17.17 21.31 -3.42
CA GLU A 172 17.58 21.14 -4.81
C GLU A 172 18.49 19.93 -5.00
N LYS A 173 18.58 19.44 -6.24
CA LYS A 173 19.57 18.43 -6.58
C LYS A 173 20.94 19.11 -6.72
N CYS A 174 21.99 18.49 -6.18
CA CYS A 174 23.35 18.95 -6.41
C CYS A 174 23.68 18.96 -7.91
N LYS A 175 24.39 19.99 -8.36
CA LYS A 175 24.82 20.18 -9.76
C LYS A 175 25.98 19.26 -10.14
#